data_AF-A0A6A5UMG4-F1
#
_entry.id   AF-A0A6A5UMG4-F1
#
_cell.length_a   1.000
_cell.length_b   1.000
_cell.length_c   1.000
_cell.angle_alpha   90.00
_cell.angle_beta   90.00
_cell.angle_gamma   90.00
#
_symmetry.space_group_name_H-M   'P 1'
#
loop_
_entity.id
_entity.type
_entity.pdbx_description
1 polymer ?
#
loop_
_entity_poly.entity_id
_entity_poly.type
_entity_poly.pdbx_seq_one_letter_code
_entity_poly.pdbx_strand_id
1 'polypeptide(L)' 'MSFLRLPRELRDEVYFHYVYERDGYFHDVQSNRLRTSTGAPIDLALMRTCKQVASEMDGLALRENTIVSKAMKTSKARS' A
#
# COMPACT_ATOMS: atom_id res chain seq x y z
N MET A 1 -14.16 -15.37 -19.09
CA MET A 1 -14.14 -13.93 -18.77
C MET A 1 -12.71 -13.56 -18.44
N SER A 2 -12.13 -12.52 -19.06
CA SER A 2 -10.75 -12.09 -18.80
C SER A 2 -10.77 -10.74 -18.09
N PHE A 3 -10.10 -10.62 -16.95
CA PHE A 3 -10.04 -9.41 -16.13
C PHE A 3 -9.58 -8.18 -16.94
N LEU A 4 -8.59 -8.34 -17.81
CA LEU A 4 -8.05 -7.26 -18.63
C LEU A 4 -8.98 -6.79 -19.76
N ARG A 5 -10.12 -7.46 -19.98
CA ARG A 5 -11.16 -7.01 -20.92
C ARG A 5 -12.17 -6.06 -20.28
N LEU A 6 -12.16 -5.91 -18.96
CA LEU A 6 -12.96 -4.89 -18.29
C LEU A 6 -12.49 -3.49 -18.73
N PRO A 7 -13.37 -2.48 -18.81
CA PRO A 7 -12.97 -1.09 -18.95
C PRO A 7 -11.98 -0.66 -17.87
N ARG A 8 -11.20 0.40 -18.15
CA ARG A 8 -10.12 0.85 -17.25
C ARG A 8 -10.66 1.24 -15.88
N GLU A 9 -11.79 1.91 -15.85
CA GLU A 9 -12.47 2.42 -14.66
C GLU A 9 -12.84 1.27 -13.71
N LEU A 10 -13.37 0.16 -14.25
CA LEU A 10 -13.70 -1.00 -13.43
C LEU A 10 -12.47 -1.72 -12.90
N ARG A 11 -11.36 -1.71 -13.65
CA ARG A 11 -10.09 -2.25 -13.14
C ARG A 11 -9.54 -1.37 -12.02
N ASP A 12 -9.64 -0.05 -12.15
CA ASP A 12 -9.19 0.90 -11.13
C ASP A 12 -9.94 0.73 -9.80
N GLU A 13 -11.26 0.50 -9.83
CA GLU A 13 -12.03 0.16 -8.63
C GLU A 13 -11.53 -1.14 -7.96
N VAL A 14 -11.24 -2.18 -8.76
CA VAL A 14 -10.67 -3.43 -8.24
C VAL A 14 -9.28 -3.20 -7.64
N TYR A 15 -8.43 -2.43 -8.32
CA TYR A 15 -7.09 -2.10 -7.83
C TYR A 15 -7.14 -1.30 -6.54
N PHE A 16 -8.05 -0.33 -6.44
CA PHE A 16 -8.29 0.42 -5.22
C PHE A 16 -8.66 -0.52 -4.07
N HIS A 17 -9.67 -1.38 -4.27
CA HIS A 17 -10.08 -2.34 -3.23
C HIS A 17 -8.99 -3.35 -2.85
N TYR A 18 -8.04 -3.64 -3.74
CA TYR A 18 -6.92 -4.53 -3.47
C TYR A 18 -5.88 -3.90 -2.53
N VAL A 19 -5.68 -2.57 -2.62
CA VAL A 19 -4.65 -1.85 -1.86
C VAL A 19 -5.21 -1.01 -0.71
N TYR A 20 -6.52 -0.82 -0.64
CA TYR A 20 -7.15 0.03 0.36
C TYR A 20 -7.05 -0.58 1.76
N GLU A 21 -6.47 0.18 2.68
CA GLU A 21 -6.37 -0.12 4.09
C GLU A 21 -7.08 0.99 4.89
N ARG A 22 -8.10 0.61 5.66
CA ARG A 22 -8.93 1.56 6.43
C ARG A 22 -8.10 2.45 7.35
N ASP A 23 -7.12 1.87 8.03
CA ASP A 23 -6.24 2.57 8.97
C ASP A 23 -4.98 3.13 8.28
N GLY A 24 -4.87 2.93 6.97
CA GLY A 24 -3.70 3.26 6.18
C GLY A 24 -2.49 2.36 6.48
N TYR A 25 -1.33 2.80 5.99
CA TYR A 25 -0.07 2.12 6.18
C TYR A 25 0.79 2.79 7.26
N PHE A 26 1.43 1.97 8.06
CA PHE A 26 2.32 2.37 9.14
C PHE A 26 3.76 2.11 8.75
N HIS A 27 4.62 3.08 8.98
CA HIS A 27 6.07 2.87 8.85
C HIS A 27 6.57 2.05 10.03
N ASP A 28 7.05 0.84 9.73
CA ASP A 28 7.79 -0.01 10.66
C ASP A 28 9.27 0.38 10.63
N VAL A 29 9.70 1.06 11.69
CA VAL A 29 11.07 1.56 11.86
C VAL A 29 12.11 0.43 11.88
N GLN A 30 11.76 -0.76 12.39
CA GLN A 30 12.70 -1.87 12.51
C GLN A 30 13.03 -2.48 11.13
N SER A 31 12.01 -2.65 10.28
CA SER A 31 12.20 -3.21 8.95
C SER A 31 12.39 -2.17 7.84
N ASN A 32 12.20 -0.89 8.16
CA ASN A 32 12.13 0.22 7.20
C ASN A 32 11.17 -0.10 6.03
N ARG A 33 9.98 -0.57 6.38
CA ARG A 33 8.91 -0.95 5.46
C ARG A 33 7.58 -0.37 5.90
N LEU A 34 6.68 -0.17 4.94
CA LEU A 34 5.29 0.11 5.22
C LEU A 34 4.53 -1.20 5.49
N ARG A 35 3.68 -1.19 6.51
CA ARG A 35 2.86 -2.33 6.95
C ARG A 35 1.45 -1.87 7.25
N THR A 36 0.49 -2.80 7.20
CA THR A 36 -0.90 -2.55 7.61
C THR A 36 -0.99 -2.31 9.12
N SER A 37 -2.17 -1.92 9.63
CA SER A 37 -2.42 -1.80 11.08
C SER A 37 -2.21 -3.11 11.84
N THR A 38 -2.38 -4.26 11.16
CA THR A 38 -2.12 -5.59 11.70
C THR A 38 -0.66 -6.03 11.58
N GLY A 39 0.20 -5.19 10.98
CA GLY A 39 1.62 -5.49 10.77
C GLY A 39 1.92 -6.37 9.56
N ALA A 40 0.94 -6.63 8.69
CA ALA A 40 1.12 -7.36 7.45
C ALA A 40 1.85 -6.49 6.40
N PRO A 41 2.62 -7.08 5.47
CA PRO A 41 3.19 -6.33 4.35
C PRO A 41 2.09 -5.87 3.38
N ILE A 42 2.41 -4.87 2.54
CA ILE A 42 1.57 -4.50 1.40
C ILE A 42 1.45 -5.71 0.46
N ASP A 43 0.23 -6.08 0.08
CA ASP A 43 0.00 -7.15 -0.89
C ASP A 43 0.31 -6.66 -2.31
N LEU A 44 1.36 -7.25 -2.90
CA LEU A 44 1.84 -6.94 -4.25
C LEU A 44 1.56 -8.08 -5.24
N ALA A 45 0.80 -9.11 -4.86
CA ALA A 45 0.63 -10.31 -5.68
C ALA A 45 -0.04 -9.98 -7.01
N LEU A 46 -1.12 -9.19 -7.00
CA LEU A 46 -1.81 -8.75 -8.22
C LEU A 46 -0.88 -7.96 -9.15
N MET A 47 -0.13 -7.01 -8.61
CA MET A 47 0.86 -6.20 -9.35
C MET A 47 1.93 -7.07 -10.05
N ARG A 48 2.29 -8.22 -9.47
CA ARG A 48 3.33 -9.11 -9.99
C ARG A 48 2.83 -10.07 -11.09
N THR A 49 1.54 -10.09 -11.40
CA THR A 49 0.99 -11.02 -12.39
C THR A 49 1.39 -10.69 -13.83
N CYS A 50 1.35 -9.42 -14.23
CA CYS A 50 1.76 -8.98 -15.57
C CYS A 50 2.15 -7.50 -15.61
N LYS A 51 2.88 -7.12 -16.66
CA LYS A 51 3.39 -5.74 -16.85
C LYS A 51 2.29 -4.69 -16.93
N GLN A 52 1.15 -5.04 -17.53
CA GLN A 52 0.02 -4.11 -17.61
C GLN A 52 -0.43 -3.78 -16.19
N VAL A 53 -0.90 -4.76 -15.42
CA VAL A 53 -1.36 -4.56 -14.04
C VAL A 53 -0.32 -3.85 -13.18
N ALA A 54 0.97 -4.21 -13.32
CA ALA A 54 2.05 -3.51 -12.63
C ALA A 54 2.07 -2.00 -12.92
N SER A 55 1.97 -1.63 -14.20
CA SER A 55 1.92 -0.22 -14.63
C SER A 55 0.63 0.48 -14.21
N GLU A 56 -0.49 -0.24 -14.17
CA GLU A 56 -1.79 0.34 -13.80
C GLU A 56 -1.90 0.63 -12.30
N MET A 57 -1.27 -0.21 -11.46
CA MET A 57 -1.28 -0.11 -10.00
C MET A 57 -0.11 0.70 -9.42
N ASP A 58 0.79 1.22 -10.27
CA ASP A 58 2.01 1.89 -9.81
C ASP A 58 1.69 3.10 -8.91
N GLY A 59 2.28 3.12 -7.72
CA GLY A 59 2.04 4.13 -6.70
C GLY A 59 0.63 4.17 -6.10
N LEU A 60 -0.34 3.35 -6.56
CA LEU A 60 -1.74 3.43 -6.12
C LEU A 60 -1.89 3.24 -4.61
N ALA A 61 -1.20 2.23 -4.06
CA ALA A 61 -1.21 1.95 -2.62
C ALA A 61 -0.77 3.15 -1.78
N LEU A 62 0.16 3.98 -2.27
CA LEU A 62 0.66 5.15 -1.55
C LEU A 62 -0.22 6.38 -1.74
N ARG A 63 -0.88 6.49 -2.91
CA ARG A 63 -1.74 7.63 -3.25
C ARG A 63 -3.09 7.57 -2.55
N GLU A 64 -3.66 6.38 -2.45
CA GLU A 64 -5.03 6.18 -1.97
C GLU A 64 -5.10 5.90 -0.46
N ASN A 65 -3.97 5.64 0.20
CA ASN A 65 -3.92 5.34 1.63
C ASN A 65 -3.18 6.41 2.42
N THR A 66 -3.64 6.64 3.66
CA THR A 66 -2.92 7.47 4.61
C THR A 66 -1.64 6.76 5.05
N ILE A 67 -0.52 7.49 5.10
CA ILE A 67 0.75 6.97 5.60
C ILE A 67 1.02 7.57 6.99
N VAL A 68 1.03 6.71 8.01
CA VAL A 68 1.29 7.09 9.40
C VAL A 68 2.72 6.77 9.76
N SER A 69 3.52 7.81 9.93
CA SER A 69 4.85 7.70 10.51
C SER A 69 4.77 7.83 12.03
N LYS A 70 5.22 6.81 12.77
CA LYS A 70 5.41 6.96 14.22
C LYS A 70 6.59 7.92 14.43
N ALA A 71 6.31 9.13 14.91
CA ALA A 71 7.34 10.10 15.24
C ALA A 71 8.32 9.48 16.26
N MET A 72 9.62 9.53 15.94
CA MET A 72 10.69 9.08 16.82
C MET A 72 10.71 9.99 18.06
N LYS A 73 10.44 9.43 19.24
CA LYS A 73 10.63 10.16 20.50
C LYS A 73 12.13 10.40 20.68
N THR A 74 12.59 11.63 20.51
CA THR A 74 13.92 12.05 20.95
C THR A 74 13.91 12.07 22.48
N SER A 75 14.39 11.00 23.12
CA SER A 75 14.68 11.02 24.55
C SER A 75 15.89 11.93 24.79
N LYS A 76 15.61 13.15 25.25
CA LYS A 76 16.63 14.09 25.72
C LYS A 76 17.17 13.56 27.05
N ALA A 77 18.29 12.84 27.00
CA ALA A 77 19.06 12.51 28.20
C ALA A 77 19.65 13.80 28.78
N ARG A 78 19.13 14.24 29.93
CA ARG A 78 19.81 15.17 30.81
C ARG A 78 19.42 14.85 32.26
N SER A 79 20.29 14.09 32.91
CA SER A 79 20.66 14.20 34.33
C SER A 79 21.96 13.46 34.53
#